data_AF-A0A935MK39-F1
#
_entry.id   AF-A0A935MK39-F1
#
_cell.length_a   1.000
_cell.length_b   1.000
_cell.length_c   1.000
_cell.angle_alpha   90.00
_cell.angle_beta   90.00
_cell.angle_gamma   90.00
#
_symmetry.space_group_name_H-M   'P 1'
#
loop_
_entity.id
_entity.type
_entity.pdbx_description
1 polymer ?
#
loop_
_entity_poly.entity_id
_entity_poly.type
_entity_poly.pdbx_seq_one_letter_code
_entity_poly.pdbx_strand_id
1 'polypeptide(L)'
;MPSSFFGSAAVNSDALEASRGGAEVQVLNKNALDGVVSDNQAHHLTTGSNLVTDGSFVGASGFSTVIQNSGNNVLIQNSTILNLQVK
;
A
#
# COMPACT_ATOMS: atom_id res chain seq x y z
N MET A 1 -9.34 -57.93 -6.12
CA MET A 1 -8.75 -57.16 -7.25
C MET A 1 -8.13 -55.89 -6.68
N PRO A 2 -6.89 -55.54 -7.04
CA PRO A 2 -6.07 -54.52 -6.37
C PRO A 2 -6.24 -53.10 -6.95
N SER A 3 -5.75 -52.10 -6.20
CA SER A 3 -5.45 -50.69 -6.55
C SER A 3 -6.63 -49.77 -6.90
N SER A 4 -6.83 -48.60 -6.31
CA SER A 4 -5.79 -47.58 -6.08
C SER A 4 -5.98 -46.82 -4.77
N PHE A 5 -4.88 -46.75 -4.02
CA PHE A 5 -4.64 -46.04 -2.76
C PHE A 5 -4.10 -44.61 -3.02
N PHE A 6 -4.18 -44.10 -4.26
CA PHE A 6 -3.75 -42.74 -4.60
C PHE A 6 -4.65 -42.12 -5.68
N GLY A 7 -5.28 -40.99 -5.34
CA GLY A 7 -5.99 -40.13 -6.27
C GLY A 7 -7.38 -39.76 -5.76
N SER A 8 -7.48 -38.69 -4.97
CA SER A 8 -8.76 -38.04 -4.66
C SER A 8 -9.54 -37.81 -5.95
N ALA A 9 -10.86 -38.03 -5.92
CA ALA A 9 -11.77 -37.77 -7.04
C ALA A 9 -11.39 -36.45 -7.75
N ALA A 10 -11.33 -36.48 -9.09
CA ALA A 10 -10.95 -35.32 -9.88
C ALA A 10 -11.81 -34.12 -9.47
N VAL A 11 -11.15 -33.07 -8.98
CA VAL A 11 -11.81 -31.84 -8.56
C VAL A 11 -12.40 -31.18 -9.81
N ASN A 12 -13.68 -30.80 -9.77
CA ASN A 12 -14.34 -30.08 -10.87
C ASN A 12 -13.54 -28.81 -11.20
N SER A 13 -13.39 -28.47 -12.49
CA SER A 13 -12.78 -27.22 -12.95
C SER A 13 -13.31 -26.01 -12.20
N ASP A 14 -14.62 -25.92 -11.93
CA ASP A 14 -15.23 -24.78 -11.23
C ASP A 14 -14.73 -24.68 -9.77
N ALA A 15 -14.55 -25.82 -9.12
CA ALA A 15 -13.97 -25.90 -7.78
C ALA A 15 -12.46 -25.61 -7.79
N LEU A 16 -11.76 -25.98 -8.86
CA LEU A 16 -10.34 -25.68 -9.05
C LEU A 16 -10.13 -24.18 -9.33
N GLU A 17 -10.98 -23.56 -10.13
CA GLU A 17 -10.96 -22.11 -10.40
C GLU A 17 -11.26 -21.29 -9.13
N ALA A 18 -12.21 -21.72 -8.29
CA ALA A 18 -12.44 -21.11 -6.98
C ALA A 18 -11.24 -21.31 -6.02
N SER A 19 -10.52 -22.43 -6.14
CA SER A 19 -9.36 -22.77 -5.31
C SER A 19 -8.08 -22.03 -5.74
N ARG A 20 -7.94 -21.69 -7.03
CA ARG A 20 -6.77 -20.97 -7.58
C ARG A 20 -6.63 -19.52 -7.10
N GLY A 21 -7.65 -18.93 -6.46
CA GLY A 21 -7.69 -17.50 -6.13
C GLY A 21 -7.89 -17.15 -4.66
N GLY A 22 -8.06 -18.11 -3.73
CA GLY A 22 -8.49 -17.77 -2.37
C GLY A 22 -8.16 -18.73 -1.23
N ALA A 23 -7.47 -19.85 -1.49
CA ALA A 23 -7.21 -20.83 -0.43
C ALA A 23 -6.13 -20.40 0.58
N GLU A 24 -5.17 -19.55 0.18
CA GLU A 24 -4.22 -18.94 1.12
C GLU A 24 -3.57 -17.69 0.50
N VAL A 25 -4.27 -16.56 0.52
CA VAL A 25 -3.61 -15.26 0.38
C VAL A 25 -3.60 -14.60 1.76
N GLN A 26 -2.63 -15.00 2.61
CA GLN A 26 -2.29 -14.20 3.78
C GLN A 26 -1.55 -12.94 3.31
N VAL A 27 -2.28 -11.93 2.82
CA VAL A 27 -1.67 -10.64 2.52
C VAL A 27 -1.32 -9.95 3.85
N LEU A 28 -0.08 -10.10 4.31
CA LEU A 28 0.40 -9.36 5.46
C LEU A 28 0.75 -7.92 5.03
N ASN A 29 -0.23 -7.04 5.14
CA ASN A 29 -0.06 -5.61 4.93
C ASN A 29 0.49 -4.94 6.18
N LYS A 30 1.81 -4.81 6.32
CA LYS A 30 2.43 -4.14 7.47
C LYS A 30 3.08 -2.83 7.05
N ASN A 31 2.53 -1.73 7.56
CA ASN A 31 3.22 -0.45 7.63
C ASN A 31 3.81 -0.32 9.04
N ALA A 32 5.13 -0.31 9.14
CA ALA A 32 5.85 0.03 10.36
C ALA A 32 6.59 1.35 10.11
N LEU A 33 6.10 2.43 10.72
CA LEU A 33 6.64 3.77 10.56
C LEU A 33 7.02 4.26 11.96
N ASP A 34 8.32 4.23 12.24
CA ASP A 34 8.89 4.73 13.48
C ASP A 34 9.75 5.93 13.15
N GLY A 35 9.51 7.04 13.84
CA GLY A 35 10.35 8.21 13.69
C GLY A 35 10.20 9.15 14.87
N VAL A 36 11.32 9.80 15.18
CA VAL A 36 11.46 10.72 16.30
C VAL A 36 12.05 12.01 15.76
N VAL A 37 11.47 13.12 16.21
CA VAL A 37 12.02 14.46 16.02
C VAL A 37 12.33 14.97 17.41
N SER A 38 13.60 14.90 17.82
CA SER A 38 14.04 15.32 19.15
C SER A 38 15.22 16.28 19.07
N ASP A 39 15.37 17.06 20.14
CA ASP A 39 16.48 17.99 20.36
C ASP A 39 16.64 19.07 19.27
N ASN A 40 15.55 19.38 18.58
CA ASN A 40 15.60 20.39 17.54
C ASN A 40 15.55 21.81 18.12
N GLN A 41 16.54 22.62 17.74
CA GLN A 41 16.53 24.06 17.95
C GLN A 41 16.47 24.75 16.59
N ALA A 42 15.60 25.74 16.47
CA ALA A 42 15.42 26.43 15.21
C ALA A 42 15.18 27.92 15.48
N HIS A 43 16.06 28.78 14.94
CA HIS A 43 16.11 30.21 15.23
C HIS A 43 16.34 30.99 13.93
N HIS A 44 15.82 32.23 13.86
CA HIS A 44 15.91 33.10 12.69
C HIS A 44 15.39 32.45 11.39
N LEU A 45 14.24 31.78 11.47
CA LEU A 45 13.69 31.04 10.33
C LEU A 45 12.71 31.91 9.54
N THR A 46 12.81 31.82 8.22
CA THR A 46 11.74 32.22 7.30
C THR A 46 11.22 30.94 6.65
N THR A 47 9.95 30.62 6.84
CA THR A 47 9.30 29.46 6.21
C THR A 47 8.59 29.88 4.92
N GLY A 48 8.41 28.92 4.02
CA GLY A 48 7.80 29.14 2.71
C GLY A 48 6.31 28.83 2.67
N SER A 49 5.72 29.00 1.49
CA SER A 49 4.37 28.50 1.20
C SER A 49 4.42 27.10 0.62
N ASN A 50 3.50 26.28 1.08
CA ASN A 50 3.14 25.02 0.47
C ASN A 50 1.97 25.31 -0.48
N LEU A 51 2.22 25.36 -1.79
CA LEU A 51 1.18 25.71 -2.74
C LEU A 51 0.98 24.60 -3.77
N VAL A 52 -0.25 24.12 -3.85
CA VAL A 52 -0.80 23.32 -4.95
C VAL A 52 -1.87 24.18 -5.58
N THR A 53 -1.65 24.61 -6.82
CA THR A 53 -2.54 25.57 -7.51
C THR A 53 -3.51 24.89 -8.46
N ASP A 54 -4.40 25.68 -9.04
CA ASP A 54 -5.27 25.29 -10.15
C ASP A 54 -4.46 24.55 -11.23
N GLY A 55 -5.01 23.44 -11.71
CA GLY A 55 -4.34 22.60 -12.71
C GLY A 55 -3.39 21.54 -12.14
N SER A 56 -2.99 21.59 -10.87
CA SER A 56 -1.92 20.71 -10.33
C SER A 56 -2.22 19.21 -10.39
N PHE A 57 -3.49 18.84 -10.52
CA PHE A 57 -3.92 17.45 -10.73
C PHE A 57 -4.92 17.30 -11.88
N VAL A 58 -5.03 18.28 -12.77
CA VAL A 58 -5.90 18.13 -13.94
C VAL A 58 -5.37 16.98 -14.79
N GLY A 59 -6.24 16.01 -15.09
CA GLY A 59 -5.87 14.79 -15.81
C GLY A 59 -5.19 13.72 -14.94
N ALA A 60 -5.06 13.92 -13.62
CA ALA A 60 -4.57 12.87 -12.74
C ALA A 60 -5.56 11.69 -12.73
N SER A 61 -5.05 10.50 -12.98
CA SER A 61 -5.82 9.24 -12.92
C SER A 61 -5.05 8.21 -12.09
N GLY A 62 -5.76 7.38 -11.35
CA GLY A 62 -5.15 6.46 -10.40
C GLY A 62 -4.99 7.10 -9.02
N PHE A 63 -3.83 6.92 -8.39
CA PHE A 63 -3.57 7.41 -7.03
C PHE A 63 -2.59 8.58 -7.05
N SER A 64 -2.92 9.65 -6.33
CA SER A 64 -2.06 10.82 -6.16
C SER A 64 -1.93 11.14 -4.68
N THR A 65 -0.70 11.33 -4.21
CA THR A 65 -0.42 11.78 -2.85
C THR A 65 0.44 13.02 -2.90
N VAL A 66 0.08 14.04 -2.13
CA VAL A 66 0.88 15.25 -1.97
C VAL A 66 1.03 15.55 -0.51
N ILE A 67 2.28 15.78 -0.12
CA ILE A 67 2.64 16.17 1.22
C ILE A 67 3.50 17.40 1.08
N GLN A 68 3.05 18.49 1.70
CA GLN A 68 3.78 19.75 1.68
C GLN A 68 4.04 20.16 3.13
N ASN A 69 5.30 20.43 3.45
CA ASN A 69 5.70 20.99 4.72
C ASN A 69 6.77 22.06 4.49
N SER A 70 6.42 23.31 4.81
CA SER A 70 7.32 24.45 4.66
C SER A 70 8.01 24.83 5.98
N GLY A 71 7.82 24.00 7.01
CA GLY A 71 8.29 24.22 8.36
C GLY A 71 9.67 23.64 8.60
N ASN A 72 10.12 23.77 9.84
CA ASN A 72 11.35 23.18 10.34
C ASN A 72 10.98 22.12 11.38
N ASN A 73 11.89 21.19 11.65
CA ASN A 73 11.69 20.13 12.64
C ASN A 73 10.49 19.26 12.28
N VAL A 74 10.39 18.87 11.00
CA VAL A 74 9.26 18.07 10.53
C VAL A 74 9.73 16.69 10.11
N LEU A 75 9.08 15.70 10.69
CA LEU A 75 9.09 14.33 10.23
C LEU A 75 7.77 14.06 9.53
N ILE A 76 7.87 13.64 8.27
CA ILE A 76 6.74 13.14 7.49
C ILE A 76 6.92 11.63 7.35
N GLN A 77 5.91 10.90 7.80
CA GLN A 77 5.82 9.45 7.59
C GLN A 77 4.52 9.15 6.86
N ASN A 78 4.62 8.88 5.57
CA ASN A 78 3.49 8.46 4.75
C ASN A 78 3.78 7.07 4.20
N SER A 79 2.81 6.17 4.32
CA SER A 79 2.84 4.88 3.65
C SER A 79 1.48 4.56 3.05
N THR A 80 1.50 4.02 1.84
CA THR A 80 0.32 3.56 1.13
C THR A 80 0.58 2.14 0.66
N ILE A 81 -0.25 1.20 1.12
CA ILE A 81 -0.24 -0.16 0.60
C ILE A 81 -1.44 -0.32 -0.33
N LEU A 82 -1.17 -0.65 -1.59
CA LEU A 82 -2.19 -0.89 -2.60
C LEU A 82 -2.17 -2.38 -2.98
N ASN A 83 -3.24 -3.10 -2.63
CA ASN A 83 -3.45 -4.48 -3.04
C ASN A 83 -4.46 -4.50 -4.19
N LEU A 84 -4.03 -5.00 -5.34
CA LEU A 84 -4.87 -5.07 -6.54
C LEU A 84 -5.05 -6.53 -6.95
N GLN A 85 -6.30 -6.88 -7.24
CA GLN A 85 -6.63 -8.07 -8.01
C GLN A 85 -7.40 -7.60 -9.25
N VAL A 86 -6.78 -7.77 -10.41
CA VAL A 86 -7.38 -7.42 -11.70
C VAL A 86 -7.92 -8.71 -12.32
N LYS A 87 -9.07 -8.64 -12.99
CA LYS A 87 -9.69 -9.76 -13.72
C LYS A 87 -9.11 -9.90 -15.11
#